data_AF-V8N6F0-F1
#
_entry.id   AF-V8N6F0-F1
#
_cell.length_a   1.000
_cell.length_b   1.000
_cell.length_c   1.000
_cell.angle_alpha   90.00
_cell.angle_beta   90.00
_cell.angle_gamma   90.00
#
_symmetry.space_group_name_H-M   'P 1'
#
loop_
_entity.id
_entity.type
_entity.pdbx_description
1 polymer ?
#
loop_
_entity_poly.entity_id
_entity_poly.type
_entity_poly.pdbx_seq_one_letter_code
_entity_poly.pdbx_strand_id
1 'polypeptide(L)'
;MSSDFSLPSSSTWLLCQSSPQYIETPEKFNPDHFLNEKGHFRKRNAFMPFSAEVKESFELNVNKELLGFLKRKITQKRMELTWAGALILLSIIFTLFSSFQMYKKKGQLPPGPTPWPILGNLFHLPLNKSYKKLAEKYGPIFTVWIGSKPMVALCGYEVVKDALINQAEEFGGRIHMPFNRRVFQNKGFSTTDEKKWRELRRFTLSTLRDFGMGKKRMSERVQEEALCLLEELAAKKGQPFDPRRNFASAVSNVICAVVFGNRFDYKDHTFIENQQIVESQIRFLTSFQGMVYNTFPKIMEYFPGQHIKSFAEIEKLCDYIREKVELHKKTLDPQNPRDYIDCFLFRLEKVVIDTMST
;
A
#
# COMPACT_ATOMS: atom_id res chain seq x y z
N MET A 1 -2.95 56.54 -54.64
CA MET A 1 -2.39 55.43 -53.83
C MET A 1 -2.38 55.89 -52.38
N SER A 2 -3.09 55.13 -51.56
CA SER A 2 -3.36 55.32 -50.14
C SER A 2 -2.12 55.18 -49.27
N SER A 3 -2.01 56.00 -48.24
CA SER A 3 -1.25 55.68 -47.03
C SER A 3 -2.04 56.15 -45.82
N ASP A 4 -2.94 55.28 -45.38
CA ASP A 4 -3.76 55.45 -44.17
C ASP A 4 -2.89 55.28 -42.93
N PHE A 5 -2.73 56.35 -42.16
CA PHE A 5 -2.12 56.32 -40.84
C PHE A 5 -3.24 56.04 -39.82
N SER A 6 -3.32 54.81 -39.32
CA SER A 6 -4.29 54.42 -38.30
C SER A 6 -3.71 54.66 -36.90
N LEU A 7 -4.28 55.61 -36.17
CA LEU A 7 -3.94 55.89 -34.76
C LEU A 7 -4.77 55.00 -33.81
N PRO A 8 -4.24 54.64 -32.63
CA PRO A 8 -4.88 53.69 -31.72
C PRO A 8 -6.17 54.25 -31.12
N SER A 9 -7.18 53.39 -31.03
CA SER A 9 -8.49 53.69 -30.42
C SER A 9 -8.37 53.96 -28.92
N SER A 10 -8.05 55.21 -28.56
CA SER A 10 -8.41 55.77 -27.27
C SER A 10 -9.74 56.51 -27.42
N SER A 11 -10.78 55.95 -26.83
CA SER A 11 -12.19 56.34 -26.88
C SER A 11 -12.51 57.72 -26.27
N THR A 12 -11.50 58.57 -26.06
CA THR A 12 -11.62 59.86 -25.35
C THR A 12 -11.56 61.06 -26.31
N TRP A 13 -11.06 60.90 -27.54
CA TRP A 13 -10.98 61.99 -28.51
C TRP A 13 -12.22 62.13 -29.41
N LEU A 14 -12.97 61.03 -29.61
CA LEU A 14 -14.10 60.96 -30.55
C LEU A 14 -15.41 61.58 -30.02
N LEU A 15 -15.55 61.78 -28.70
CA LEU A 15 -16.81 62.25 -28.10
C LEU A 15 -17.01 63.78 -28.14
N CYS A 16 -15.97 64.57 -28.41
CA CYS A 16 -16.05 66.03 -28.39
C CYS A 16 -16.29 66.67 -29.78
N GLN A 17 -16.14 65.90 -30.86
CA GLN A 17 -16.25 66.41 -32.24
C GLN A 17 -17.65 66.32 -32.84
N SER A 18 -18.56 65.55 -32.23
CA SER A 18 -19.85 65.16 -32.81
C SER A 18 -21.06 65.92 -32.26
N SER A 19 -20.86 67.02 -31.53
CA SER A 19 -21.95 67.86 -30.99
C SER A 19 -22.22 69.09 -31.88
N PRO A 20 -23.32 69.13 -32.65
CA PRO A 20 -23.62 70.22 -33.60
C PRO A 20 -23.91 71.57 -32.92
N GLN A 21 -24.11 71.58 -31.59
CA GLN A 21 -24.39 72.79 -30.82
C GLN A 21 -23.15 73.68 -30.60
N TYR A 22 -21.93 73.17 -30.82
CA TYR A 22 -20.69 73.90 -30.50
C TYR A 22 -19.66 73.96 -31.64
N ILE A 23 -19.86 73.20 -32.71
CA ILE A 23 -18.97 73.11 -33.88
C ILE A 23 -19.83 73.14 -35.15
N GLU A 24 -19.66 74.15 -36.00
CA GLU A 24 -20.29 74.18 -37.33
C GLU A 24 -19.55 73.20 -38.25
N THR A 25 -20.25 72.31 -38.97
CA THR A 25 -19.65 71.26 -39.85
C THR A 25 -18.72 70.24 -39.13
N PRO A 26 -19.28 69.33 -38.30
CA PRO A 26 -18.49 68.33 -37.56
C PRO A 26 -17.83 67.26 -38.43
N GLU A 27 -18.27 67.09 -39.68
CA GLU A 27 -17.79 66.03 -40.58
C GLU A 27 -16.63 66.45 -41.50
N LYS A 28 -16.16 67.71 -41.39
CA LYS A 28 -14.96 68.20 -42.09
C LYS A 28 -14.02 68.87 -41.10
N PHE A 29 -12.72 68.59 -41.24
CA PHE A 29 -11.70 69.26 -40.45
C PHE A 29 -11.60 70.74 -40.85
N ASN A 30 -12.01 71.65 -39.96
CA ASN A 30 -11.91 73.09 -40.13
C ASN A 30 -10.96 73.69 -39.04
N PRO A 31 -9.78 74.21 -39.42
CA PRO A 31 -8.82 74.81 -38.50
C PRO A 31 -9.35 76.03 -37.72
N ASP A 32 -10.30 76.77 -38.30
CA ASP A 32 -10.83 78.02 -37.73
C ASP A 32 -11.67 77.78 -36.45
N HIS A 33 -12.02 76.53 -36.16
CA HIS A 33 -12.66 76.17 -34.90
C HIS A 33 -11.73 76.26 -33.69
N PHE A 34 -10.41 76.23 -33.93
CA PHE A 34 -9.38 76.16 -32.89
C PHE A 34 -8.53 77.43 -32.80
N LEU A 35 -8.56 78.27 -33.84
CA LEU A 35 -7.72 79.47 -33.95
C LEU A 35 -8.57 80.74 -33.96
N ASN A 36 -7.98 81.88 -33.60
CA ASN A 36 -8.56 83.21 -33.80
C ASN A 36 -8.11 83.82 -35.14
N GLU A 37 -8.67 84.97 -35.53
CA GLU A 37 -8.32 85.69 -36.78
C GLU A 37 -6.83 86.07 -36.91
N LYS A 38 -6.03 85.88 -35.86
CA LYS A 38 -4.57 86.11 -35.82
C LYS A 38 -3.74 84.82 -35.78
N GLY A 39 -4.36 83.65 -35.94
CA GLY A 39 -3.68 82.35 -36.00
C GLY A 39 -3.24 81.76 -34.65
N HIS A 40 -3.72 82.29 -33.51
CA HIS A 40 -3.43 81.73 -32.19
C HIS A 40 -4.57 80.85 -31.66
N PHE A 41 -4.23 79.82 -30.88
CA PHE A 41 -5.19 78.91 -30.27
C PHE A 41 -6.18 79.64 -29.34
N ARG A 42 -7.48 79.38 -29.55
CA ARG A 42 -8.57 79.95 -28.76
C ARG A 42 -9.05 78.93 -27.73
N LYS A 43 -9.08 79.34 -26.45
CA LYS A 43 -9.64 78.52 -25.36
C LYS A 43 -11.17 78.57 -25.42
N ARG A 44 -11.83 77.42 -25.64
CA ARG A 44 -13.29 77.26 -25.46
C ARG A 44 -13.54 76.39 -24.22
N ASN A 45 -14.57 76.73 -23.44
CA ASN A 45 -14.93 76.03 -22.20
C ASN A 45 -15.34 74.55 -22.42
N ALA A 46 -15.52 74.10 -23.66
CA ALA A 46 -15.79 72.70 -24.00
C ALA A 46 -14.53 71.79 -23.97
N PHE A 47 -13.32 72.37 -23.96
CA PHE A 47 -12.08 71.60 -23.88
C PHE A 47 -11.63 71.49 -22.42
N MET A 48 -12.20 70.55 -21.68
CA MET A 48 -11.61 70.10 -20.41
C MET A 48 -10.64 68.95 -20.65
N PRO A 49 -9.35 69.06 -20.27
CA PRO A 49 -8.43 67.93 -20.29
C PRO A 49 -8.78 66.96 -19.15
N PHE A 50 -9.20 65.75 -19.50
CA PHE A 50 -9.46 64.62 -18.59
C PHE A 50 -8.17 64.13 -17.89
N SER A 51 -7.50 64.95 -17.06
CA SER A 51 -6.19 64.56 -16.51
C SER A 51 -5.85 65.00 -15.08
N ALA A 52 -6.79 65.54 -14.30
CA ALA A 52 -6.58 65.79 -12.87
C ALA A 52 -7.36 64.81 -11.96
N GLU A 53 -8.65 64.56 -12.21
CA GLU A 53 -9.49 63.79 -11.28
C GLU A 53 -9.46 62.26 -11.51
N VAL A 54 -9.17 61.80 -12.74
CA VAL A 54 -9.14 60.36 -13.06
C VAL A 54 -7.85 59.69 -12.58
N LYS A 55 -6.74 60.43 -12.48
CA LYS A 55 -5.45 59.85 -12.07
C LYS A 55 -5.41 59.51 -10.59
N GLU A 56 -5.93 60.42 -9.76
CA GLU A 56 -5.99 60.25 -8.31
C GLU A 56 -7.00 59.14 -7.93
N SER A 57 -8.17 59.10 -8.59
CA SER A 57 -9.17 58.05 -8.36
C SER A 57 -8.73 56.66 -8.87
N PHE A 58 -8.02 56.58 -10.00
CA PHE A 58 -7.48 55.31 -10.52
C PHE A 58 -6.31 54.79 -9.66
N GLU A 59 -5.38 55.65 -9.24
CA GLU A 59 -4.31 55.26 -8.30
C GLU A 59 -4.89 54.86 -6.93
N LEU A 60 -5.92 55.55 -6.42
CA LEU A 60 -6.60 55.14 -5.20
C LEU A 60 -7.27 53.77 -5.33
N ASN A 61 -7.88 53.48 -6.48
CA ASN A 61 -8.59 52.24 -6.71
C ASN A 61 -7.63 51.05 -6.91
N VAL A 62 -6.56 51.24 -7.69
CA VAL A 62 -5.48 50.26 -7.86
C VAL A 62 -4.77 49.98 -6.53
N ASN A 63 -4.49 51.01 -5.72
CA ASN A 63 -3.91 50.83 -4.40
C ASN A 63 -4.85 50.11 -3.43
N LYS A 64 -6.17 50.39 -3.48
CA LYS A 64 -7.17 49.67 -2.68
C LYS A 64 -7.28 48.20 -3.08
N GLU A 65 -7.25 47.89 -4.37
CA GLU A 65 -7.26 46.50 -4.86
C GLU A 65 -5.96 45.76 -4.52
N LEU A 66 -4.79 46.40 -4.69
CA LEU A 66 -3.50 45.85 -4.28
C LEU A 66 -3.42 45.63 -2.77
N LEU A 67 -3.86 46.58 -1.95
CA LEU A 67 -3.96 46.43 -0.49
C LEU A 67 -4.95 45.33 -0.12
N GLY A 68 -6.09 45.23 -0.80
CA GLY A 68 -7.06 44.16 -0.62
C GLY A 68 -6.46 42.78 -0.96
N PHE A 69 -5.71 42.69 -2.06
CA PHE A 69 -5.01 41.50 -2.50
C PHE A 69 -3.88 41.10 -1.54
N LEU A 70 -3.08 42.06 -1.07
CA LEU A 70 -2.02 41.84 -0.08
C LEU A 70 -2.61 41.42 1.27
N LYS A 71 -3.68 42.07 1.74
CA LYS A 71 -4.40 41.67 2.96
C LYS A 71 -4.94 40.25 2.82
N ARG A 72 -5.55 39.88 1.69
CA ARG A 72 -6.02 38.51 1.44
C ARG A 72 -4.87 37.50 1.46
N LYS A 73 -3.74 37.79 0.81
CA LYS A 73 -2.55 36.93 0.84
C LYS A 73 -1.94 36.80 2.24
N ILE A 74 -1.91 37.87 3.03
CA ILE A 74 -1.41 37.88 4.41
C ILE A 74 -2.35 37.07 5.31
N THR A 75 -3.66 37.28 5.21
CA THR A 75 -4.66 36.51 5.97
C THR A 75 -4.62 35.03 5.61
N GLN A 76 -4.45 34.70 4.32
CA GLN A 76 -4.30 33.33 3.87
C GLN A 76 -3.03 32.68 4.44
N LYS A 77 -1.86 33.34 4.35
CA LYS A 77 -0.62 32.83 4.96
C LYS A 77 -0.72 32.68 6.49
N ARG A 78 -1.39 33.62 7.16
CA ARG A 78 -1.62 33.56 8.61
C ARG A 78 -2.51 32.37 8.99
N MET A 79 -3.55 32.11 8.19
CA MET A 79 -4.45 30.98 8.37
C MET A 79 -3.72 29.64 8.16
N GLU A 80 -2.93 29.49 7.10
CA GLU A 80 -2.08 28.31 6.87
C GLU A 80 -1.13 28.05 8.04
N LEU A 81 -0.49 29.11 8.57
CA LEU A 81 0.41 29.00 9.71
C LEU A 81 -0.32 28.58 11.00
N THR A 82 -1.54 29.05 11.22
CA THR A 82 -2.36 28.62 12.37
C THR A 82 -2.81 27.17 12.27
N TRP A 83 -3.20 26.70 11.08
CA TRP A 83 -3.56 25.30 10.86
C TRP A 83 -2.35 24.38 11.01
N ALA A 84 -1.19 24.77 10.45
CA ALA A 84 0.06 24.03 10.65
C ALA A 84 0.44 23.95 12.14
N GLY A 85 0.33 25.06 12.89
CA GLY A 85 0.58 25.07 14.34
C GLY A 85 -0.38 24.17 15.12
N ALA A 86 -1.68 24.21 14.79
CA ALA A 86 -2.68 23.34 15.41
C ALA A 86 -2.41 21.85 15.11
N LEU A 87 -2.02 21.50 13.88
CA LEU A 87 -1.68 20.13 13.50
C LEU A 87 -0.43 19.62 14.25
N ILE A 88 0.59 20.47 14.42
CA ILE A 88 1.79 20.13 15.20
C ILE A 88 1.41 19.90 16.66
N LEU A 89 0.62 20.78 17.26
CA LEU A 89 0.16 20.64 18.64
C LEU A 89 -0.65 19.36 18.83
N LEU A 90 -1.59 19.06 17.92
CA LEU A 90 -2.37 17.82 17.94
C LEU A 90 -1.47 16.58 17.80
N SER A 91 -0.44 16.64 16.95
CA SER A 91 0.54 15.56 16.80
C SER A 91 1.36 15.36 18.08
N ILE A 92 1.77 16.44 18.76
CA ILE A 92 2.46 16.38 20.05
C ILE A 92 1.54 15.79 21.13
N ILE A 93 0.30 16.25 21.23
CA ILE A 93 -0.67 15.71 22.19
C ILE A 93 -0.92 14.22 21.91
N PHE A 94 -1.09 13.85 20.63
CA PHE A 94 -1.31 12.46 20.22
C PHE A 94 -0.11 11.57 20.54
N THR A 95 1.12 12.04 20.30
CA THR A 95 2.34 11.29 20.62
C THR A 95 2.55 11.16 22.12
N LEU A 96 2.27 12.20 22.92
CA LEU A 96 2.31 12.15 24.38
C LEU A 96 1.26 11.18 24.92
N PHE A 97 0.03 11.25 24.45
CA PHE A 97 -1.05 10.33 24.83
C PHE A 97 -0.72 8.88 24.46
N SER A 98 -0.23 8.66 23.23
CA SER A 98 0.19 7.32 22.77
C SER A 98 1.34 6.78 23.60
N SER A 99 2.31 7.62 23.94
CA SER A 99 3.43 7.27 24.81
C SER A 99 2.94 6.89 26.19
N PHE A 100 2.07 7.70 26.80
CA PHE A 100 1.50 7.43 28.11
C PHE A 100 0.78 6.08 28.16
N GLN A 101 -0.08 5.79 27.17
CA GLN A 101 -0.78 4.51 27.06
C GLN A 101 0.20 3.34 26.93
N MET A 102 1.25 3.51 26.15
CA MET A 102 2.27 2.48 25.94
C MET A 102 3.11 2.23 27.20
N TYR A 103 3.55 3.29 27.90
CA TYR A 103 4.30 3.18 29.15
C TYR A 103 3.46 2.57 30.28
N LYS A 104 2.17 2.91 30.36
CA LYS A 104 1.23 2.27 31.29
C LYS A 104 1.14 0.76 31.07
N LYS A 105 1.00 0.33 29.81
CA LYS A 105 0.98 -1.11 29.46
C LYS A 105 2.32 -1.80 29.71
N LYS A 106 3.44 -1.12 29.45
CA LYS A 106 4.79 -1.65 29.68
C LYS A 106 4.98 -2.11 31.14
N GLY A 107 4.40 -1.40 32.11
CA GLY A 107 4.50 -1.78 33.53
C GLY A 107 3.80 -3.10 33.91
N GLN A 108 2.93 -3.63 33.04
CA GLN A 108 2.19 -4.89 33.27
C GLN A 108 2.77 -6.07 32.48
N LEU A 109 3.72 -5.80 31.58
CA LEU A 109 4.26 -6.77 30.64
C LEU A 109 5.68 -7.19 31.06
N PRO A 110 6.18 -8.34 30.56
CA PRO A 110 7.57 -8.73 30.72
C PRO A 110 8.54 -7.61 30.30
N PRO A 111 9.73 -7.52 30.93
CA PRO A 111 10.70 -6.47 30.65
C PRO A 111 11.10 -6.44 29.18
N GLY A 112 11.64 -5.31 28.70
CA GLY A 112 12.03 -5.22 27.30
C GLY A 112 12.54 -3.84 26.88
N PRO A 113 13.08 -3.72 25.66
CA PRO A 113 13.58 -2.46 25.14
C PRO A 113 12.49 -1.39 25.12
N THR A 114 12.83 -0.19 25.56
CA THR A 114 11.89 0.93 25.57
C THR A 114 11.41 1.24 24.15
N PRO A 115 10.09 1.17 23.89
CA PRO A 115 9.55 1.42 22.57
C PRO A 115 9.54 2.91 22.22
N TRP A 116 9.73 3.22 20.94
CA TRP A 116 9.49 4.56 20.40
C TRP A 116 7.99 4.80 20.28
N PRO A 117 7.52 6.05 20.52
CA PRO A 117 6.11 6.37 20.33
C PRO A 117 5.63 5.98 18.94
N ILE A 118 4.48 5.30 18.86
CA ILE A 118 3.82 4.83 17.62
C ILE A 118 4.58 3.71 16.88
N LEU A 119 5.90 3.85 16.70
CA LEU A 119 6.76 2.95 15.91
C LEU A 119 7.20 1.70 16.70
N GLY A 120 7.16 1.73 18.02
CA GLY A 120 7.59 0.63 18.85
C GLY A 120 9.10 0.39 18.75
N ASN A 121 9.51 -0.85 18.51
CA ASN A 121 10.90 -1.25 18.35
C ASN A 121 11.26 -1.54 16.88
N LEU A 122 10.50 -1.04 15.89
CA LEU A 122 10.64 -1.38 14.47
C LEU A 122 12.07 -1.19 13.92
N PHE A 123 12.78 -0.14 14.35
CA PHE A 123 14.17 0.12 13.93
C PHE A 123 15.23 -0.74 14.63
N HIS A 124 14.87 -1.43 15.71
CA HIS A 124 15.74 -2.41 16.37
C HIS A 124 15.61 -3.81 15.75
N LEU A 125 14.78 -3.96 14.72
CA LEU A 125 14.58 -5.19 13.94
C LEU A 125 15.47 -5.14 12.66
N PRO A 126 15.95 -6.28 12.12
CA PRO A 126 15.48 -7.65 12.36
C PRO A 126 16.02 -8.26 13.66
N LEU A 127 15.12 -8.90 14.42
CA LEU A 127 15.45 -9.45 15.74
C LEU A 127 16.23 -10.76 15.67
N ASN A 128 16.28 -11.47 14.54
CA ASN A 128 16.95 -12.77 14.44
C ASN A 128 18.41 -12.75 14.95
N LYS A 129 19.16 -11.67 14.70
CA LYS A 129 20.51 -11.46 15.24
C LYS A 129 20.54 -10.79 16.63
N SER A 130 19.43 -10.19 17.03
CA SER A 130 19.31 -9.39 18.26
C SER A 130 18.61 -10.13 19.42
N TYR A 131 17.87 -11.22 19.17
CA TYR A 131 17.12 -11.96 20.19
C TYR A 131 18.05 -12.50 21.28
N LYS A 132 19.24 -13.00 20.90
CA LYS A 132 20.23 -13.47 21.86
C LYS A 132 20.68 -12.34 22.80
N LYS A 133 21.04 -11.18 22.25
CA LYS A 133 21.47 -10.01 23.05
C LYS A 133 20.34 -9.46 23.93
N LEU A 134 19.10 -9.49 23.42
CA LEU A 134 17.92 -9.06 24.18
C LEU A 134 17.59 -10.06 25.29
N ALA A 135 17.71 -11.36 25.03
CA ALA A 135 17.51 -12.40 26.03
C ALA A 135 18.58 -12.34 27.14
N GLU A 136 19.84 -12.08 26.77
CA GLU A 136 20.93 -11.85 27.74
C GLU A 136 20.67 -10.62 28.63
N LYS A 137 20.07 -9.57 28.07
CA LYS A 137 19.80 -8.31 28.78
C LYS A 137 18.53 -8.30 29.61
N TYR A 138 17.44 -8.88 29.10
CA TYR A 138 16.10 -8.79 29.68
C TYR A 138 15.58 -10.13 30.23
N GLY A 139 16.33 -11.21 30.04
CA GLY A 139 15.93 -12.56 30.41
C GLY A 139 15.22 -13.31 29.28
N PRO A 140 14.84 -14.58 29.51
CA PRO A 140 14.29 -15.46 28.47
C PRO A 140 12.87 -15.09 28.02
N ILE A 141 12.15 -14.28 28.79
CA ILE A 141 10.82 -13.76 28.47
C ILE A 141 10.89 -12.24 28.46
N PHE A 142 10.68 -11.63 27.30
CA PHE A 142 10.73 -10.17 27.18
C PHE A 142 9.75 -9.64 26.14
N THR A 143 9.39 -8.37 26.25
CA THR A 143 8.42 -7.72 25.38
C THR A 143 9.09 -6.85 24.32
N VAL A 144 8.72 -7.04 23.05
CA VAL A 144 9.07 -6.16 21.93
C VAL A 144 7.79 -5.56 21.34
N TRP A 145 7.85 -4.32 20.90
CA TRP A 145 6.70 -3.60 20.35
C TRP A 145 6.82 -3.52 18.83
N ILE A 146 5.79 -3.98 18.12
CA ILE A 146 5.67 -3.81 16.66
C ILE A 146 4.60 -2.74 16.45
N GLY A 147 5.05 -1.51 16.20
CA GLY A 147 4.20 -0.33 16.28
C GLY A 147 3.64 -0.15 17.69
N SER A 148 2.31 -0.09 17.80
CA SER A 148 1.59 0.02 19.07
C SER A 148 1.22 -1.31 19.71
N LYS A 149 1.57 -2.45 19.09
CA LYS A 149 1.22 -3.78 19.58
C LYS A 149 2.40 -4.42 20.32
N PRO A 150 2.23 -4.81 21.60
CA PRO A 150 3.25 -5.58 22.30
C PRO A 150 3.26 -7.04 21.82
N MET A 151 4.45 -7.62 21.73
CA MET A 151 4.69 -9.01 21.41
C MET A 151 5.69 -9.57 22.42
N VAL A 152 5.30 -10.65 23.10
CA VAL A 152 6.18 -11.33 24.06
C VAL A 152 7.06 -12.33 23.28
N ALA A 153 8.37 -12.14 23.37
CA ALA A 153 9.37 -13.05 22.85
C ALA A 153 9.71 -14.09 23.93
N LEU A 154 9.66 -15.36 23.52
CA LEU A 154 10.04 -16.52 24.34
C LEU A 154 11.36 -17.07 23.80
N CYS A 155 12.40 -17.04 24.61
CA CYS A 155 13.76 -17.43 24.24
C CYS A 155 14.29 -18.52 25.17
N GLY A 156 14.65 -19.66 24.61
CA GLY A 156 15.18 -20.81 25.36
C GLY A 156 14.22 -21.99 25.40
N TYR A 157 14.78 -23.19 25.50
CA TYR A 157 14.03 -24.44 25.39
C TYR A 157 12.94 -24.56 26.46
N GLU A 158 13.27 -24.37 27.74
CA GLU A 158 12.31 -24.55 28.84
C GLU A 158 11.10 -23.62 28.73
N VAL A 159 11.34 -22.34 28.44
CA VAL A 159 10.27 -21.34 28.31
C VAL A 159 9.37 -21.62 27.10
N VAL A 160 9.97 -21.97 25.96
CA VAL A 160 9.19 -22.30 24.75
C VAL A 160 8.39 -23.60 24.95
N LYS A 161 8.98 -24.60 25.62
CA LYS A 161 8.32 -25.86 25.96
C LYS A 161 7.14 -25.62 26.90
N ASP A 162 7.34 -24.86 27.97
CA ASP A 162 6.28 -24.60 28.94
C ASP A 162 5.10 -23.86 28.30
N ALA A 163 5.38 -22.81 27.51
CA ALA A 163 4.33 -22.05 26.83
C ALA A 163 3.60 -22.88 25.75
N LEU A 164 4.33 -23.57 24.86
CA LEU A 164 3.73 -24.21 23.68
C LEU A 164 3.25 -25.65 23.91
N ILE A 165 3.67 -26.29 25.01
CA ILE A 165 3.25 -27.66 25.36
C ILE A 165 2.39 -27.66 26.62
N ASN A 166 2.93 -27.15 27.74
CA ASN A 166 2.21 -27.23 29.02
C ASN A 166 1.01 -26.24 29.06
N GLN A 167 1.11 -25.12 28.34
CA GLN A 167 0.06 -24.11 28.22
C GLN A 167 -0.47 -23.99 26.78
N ALA A 168 -0.48 -25.11 26.03
CA ALA A 168 -0.79 -25.12 24.60
C ALA A 168 -2.17 -24.54 24.24
N GLU A 169 -3.16 -24.62 25.14
CA GLU A 169 -4.49 -24.03 24.90
C GLU A 169 -4.44 -22.50 24.93
N GLU A 170 -3.74 -21.90 25.90
CA GLU A 170 -3.58 -20.45 26.03
C GLU A 170 -2.73 -19.86 24.89
N PHE A 171 -1.68 -20.57 24.47
CA PHE A 171 -0.80 -20.16 23.37
C PHE A 171 -1.23 -20.70 21.99
N GLY A 172 -2.41 -21.32 21.89
CA GLY A 172 -2.94 -21.90 20.66
C GLY A 172 -3.42 -20.88 19.62
N GLY A 173 -3.51 -19.60 20.03
CA GLY A 173 -4.00 -18.49 19.20
C GLY A 173 -3.19 -18.22 17.94
N ARG A 174 -3.83 -17.56 16.96
CA ARG A 174 -3.22 -17.18 15.67
C ARG A 174 -3.00 -15.68 15.59
N ILE A 175 -1.79 -15.29 15.21
CA ILE A 175 -1.43 -13.87 15.06
C ILE A 175 -2.19 -13.27 13.87
N HIS A 176 -2.89 -12.16 14.11
CA HIS A 176 -3.51 -11.39 13.06
C HIS A 176 -2.47 -10.55 12.29
N MET A 177 -2.05 -11.06 11.13
CA MET A 177 -1.14 -10.37 10.21
C MET A 177 -1.94 -9.64 9.12
N PRO A 178 -1.89 -8.29 9.05
CA PRO A 178 -2.65 -7.53 8.05
C PRO A 178 -2.41 -7.95 6.61
N PHE A 179 -1.16 -8.29 6.25
CA PHE A 179 -0.83 -8.80 4.92
C PHE A 179 -1.59 -10.10 4.60
N ASN A 180 -1.55 -11.09 5.51
CA ASN A 180 -2.27 -12.35 5.32
C ASN A 180 -3.78 -12.15 5.28
N ARG A 181 -4.32 -11.19 6.05
CA ARG A 181 -5.73 -10.82 5.97
C ARG A 181 -6.09 -10.29 4.58
N ARG A 182 -5.27 -9.41 4.00
CA ARG A 182 -5.52 -8.80 2.69
C ARG A 182 -5.51 -9.83 1.56
N VAL A 183 -4.65 -10.83 1.67
CA VAL A 183 -4.46 -11.89 0.67
C VAL A 183 -5.47 -13.02 0.85
N PHE A 184 -5.54 -13.62 2.05
CA PHE A 184 -6.30 -14.83 2.29
C PHE A 184 -7.71 -14.57 2.87
N GLN A 185 -8.07 -13.31 3.14
CA GLN A 185 -9.39 -12.93 3.65
C GLN A 185 -9.81 -13.70 4.92
N ASN A 186 -8.87 -14.03 5.81
CA ASN A 186 -9.09 -14.88 6.99
C ASN A 186 -9.65 -16.30 6.69
N LYS A 187 -9.36 -16.85 5.51
CA LYS A 187 -9.73 -18.21 5.10
C LYS A 187 -8.56 -19.18 5.26
N GLY A 188 -8.87 -20.47 5.17
CA GLY A 188 -7.87 -21.55 5.26
C GLY A 188 -7.13 -21.53 6.60
N PHE A 189 -5.83 -21.88 6.57
CA PHE A 189 -4.98 -21.88 7.76
C PHE A 189 -4.67 -20.49 8.34
N SER A 190 -5.01 -19.42 7.61
CA SER A 190 -4.88 -18.03 8.08
C SER A 190 -6.11 -17.53 8.84
N THR A 191 -7.11 -18.38 9.10
CA THR A 191 -8.31 -17.98 9.85
C THR A 191 -8.01 -17.72 11.32
N THR A 192 -8.74 -16.76 11.89
CA THR A 192 -8.71 -16.45 13.33
C THR A 192 -9.79 -17.21 14.11
N ASP A 193 -10.72 -17.87 13.39
CA ASP A 193 -11.73 -18.74 13.98
C ASP A 193 -11.09 -20.08 14.35
N GLU A 194 -10.93 -20.30 15.65
CA GLU A 194 -10.29 -21.50 16.17
C GLU A 194 -11.02 -22.78 15.79
N LYS A 195 -12.36 -22.79 15.78
CA LYS A 195 -13.13 -23.99 15.46
C LYS A 195 -12.89 -24.40 14.01
N LYS A 196 -13.00 -23.44 13.08
CA LYS A 196 -12.72 -23.66 11.65
C LYS A 196 -11.28 -24.08 11.41
N TRP A 197 -10.33 -23.47 12.12
CA TRP A 197 -8.92 -23.84 12.03
C TRP A 197 -8.66 -25.28 12.51
N ARG A 198 -9.22 -25.66 13.67
CA ARG A 198 -9.09 -27.01 14.24
C ARG A 198 -9.73 -28.07 13.34
N GLU A 199 -10.88 -27.78 12.74
CA GLU A 199 -11.52 -28.67 11.77
C GLU A 199 -10.67 -28.86 10.52
N LEU A 200 -10.24 -27.75 9.88
CA LEU A 200 -9.41 -27.79 8.69
C LEU A 200 -8.11 -28.55 8.96
N ARG A 201 -7.43 -28.27 10.07
CA ARG A 201 -6.20 -28.98 10.47
C ARG A 201 -6.42 -30.47 10.62
N ARG A 202 -7.50 -30.91 11.31
CA ARG A 202 -7.79 -32.34 11.49
C ARG A 202 -8.03 -33.02 10.16
N PHE A 203 -8.82 -32.40 9.29
CA PHE A 203 -9.05 -32.88 7.93
C PHE A 203 -7.71 -33.02 7.18
N THR A 204 -6.93 -31.94 7.09
CA THR A 204 -5.67 -31.94 6.33
C THR A 204 -4.68 -32.97 6.83
N LEU A 205 -4.50 -33.11 8.14
CA LEU A 205 -3.59 -34.10 8.72
C LEU A 205 -4.04 -35.54 8.43
N SER A 206 -5.34 -35.81 8.49
CA SER A 206 -5.88 -37.12 8.11
C SER A 206 -5.58 -37.41 6.63
N THR A 207 -5.96 -36.49 5.76
CA THR A 207 -5.77 -36.63 4.31
C THR A 207 -4.30 -36.82 3.94
N LEU A 208 -3.38 -36.03 4.50
CA LEU A 208 -1.94 -36.20 4.25
C LEU A 208 -1.41 -37.57 4.69
N ARG A 209 -1.89 -38.09 5.83
CA ARG A 209 -1.53 -39.43 6.32
C ARG A 209 -2.09 -40.53 5.41
N ASP A 210 -3.24 -40.31 4.80
CA ASP A 210 -3.85 -41.25 3.84
C ASP A 210 -3.07 -41.25 2.51
N PHE A 211 -2.56 -40.10 2.08
CA PHE A 211 -1.61 -39.98 0.96
C PHE A 211 -0.18 -40.45 1.26
N GLY A 212 0.07 -40.92 2.50
CA GLY A 212 1.30 -41.61 2.86
C GLY A 212 2.26 -40.80 3.72
N MET A 213 1.92 -39.60 4.19
CA MET A 213 2.77 -38.85 5.13
C MET A 213 3.07 -39.71 6.37
N GLY A 214 4.37 -39.95 6.64
CA GLY A 214 4.83 -40.84 7.71
C GLY A 214 4.75 -42.34 7.38
N LYS A 215 4.48 -42.71 6.12
CA LYS A 215 4.39 -44.10 5.63
C LYS A 215 5.32 -44.31 4.42
N LYS A 216 5.50 -45.57 4.02
CA LYS A 216 6.35 -45.98 2.90
C LYS A 216 6.03 -45.26 1.57
N ARG A 217 4.75 -45.07 1.25
CA ARG A 217 4.28 -44.40 0.03
C ARG A 217 4.86 -42.99 -0.15
N MET A 218 5.04 -42.22 0.93
CA MET A 218 5.69 -40.90 0.83
C MET A 218 7.18 -41.02 0.59
N SER A 219 7.85 -42.01 1.20
CA SER A 219 9.26 -42.28 0.93
C SER A 219 9.50 -42.63 -0.54
N GLU A 220 8.59 -43.41 -1.15
CA GLU A 220 8.67 -43.77 -2.57
C GLU A 220 8.57 -42.51 -3.46
N ARG A 221 7.60 -41.61 -3.19
CA ARG A 221 7.51 -40.31 -3.91
C ARG A 221 8.76 -39.44 -3.76
N VAL A 222 9.34 -39.40 -2.56
CA VAL A 222 10.59 -38.65 -2.31
C VAL A 222 11.76 -39.28 -3.05
N GLN A 223 11.83 -40.61 -3.13
CA GLN A 223 12.87 -41.33 -3.89
C GLN A 223 12.73 -41.09 -5.39
N GLU A 224 11.52 -41.16 -5.94
CA GLU A 224 11.23 -40.84 -7.34
C GLU A 224 11.70 -39.42 -7.69
N GLU A 225 11.36 -38.44 -6.87
CA GLU A 225 11.75 -37.05 -7.13
C GLU A 225 13.26 -36.82 -6.90
N ALA A 226 13.89 -37.57 -5.99
CA ALA A 226 15.34 -37.56 -5.83
C ALA A 226 16.07 -38.10 -7.07
N LEU A 227 15.53 -39.14 -7.72
CA LEU A 227 16.08 -39.64 -8.98
C LEU A 227 15.98 -38.59 -10.09
N CYS A 228 14.82 -37.94 -10.24
CA CYS A 228 14.66 -36.83 -11.19
C CYS A 228 15.63 -35.67 -10.91
N LEU A 229 15.86 -35.34 -9.64
CA LEU A 229 16.84 -34.32 -9.27
C LEU A 229 18.25 -34.75 -9.70
N LEU A 230 18.64 -36.00 -9.44
CA LEU A 230 19.96 -36.51 -9.84
C LEU A 230 20.19 -36.45 -11.35
N GLU A 231 19.17 -36.74 -12.16
CA GLU A 231 19.23 -36.61 -13.61
C GLU A 231 19.49 -35.16 -14.04
N GLU A 232 18.78 -34.19 -13.45
CA GLU A 232 18.97 -32.76 -13.73
C GLU A 232 20.36 -32.25 -13.30
N LEU A 233 20.91 -32.80 -12.21
CA LEU A 233 22.27 -32.48 -11.75
C LEU A 233 23.33 -33.11 -12.67
N ALA A 234 23.15 -34.37 -13.07
CA ALA A 234 24.05 -35.07 -13.98
C ALA A 234 24.12 -34.36 -15.35
N ALA A 235 23.00 -33.80 -15.82
CA ALA A 235 22.93 -33.03 -17.06
C ALA A 235 23.84 -31.78 -17.08
N LYS A 236 24.28 -31.28 -15.91
CA LYS A 236 25.22 -30.15 -15.82
C LYS A 236 26.67 -30.52 -16.14
N LYS A 237 27.00 -31.82 -16.26
CA LYS A 237 28.32 -32.32 -16.68
C LYS A 237 29.51 -31.70 -15.93
N GLY A 238 29.35 -31.51 -14.61
CA GLY A 238 30.39 -30.96 -13.74
C GLY A 238 30.64 -29.45 -13.88
N GLN A 239 29.86 -28.74 -14.69
CA GLN A 239 29.96 -27.28 -14.80
C GLN A 239 29.42 -26.60 -13.54
N PRO A 240 29.97 -25.44 -13.12
CA PRO A 240 29.42 -24.66 -12.02
C PRO A 240 27.99 -24.18 -12.32
N PHE A 241 27.08 -24.33 -11.37
CA PHE A 241 25.69 -23.84 -11.46
C PHE A 241 25.15 -23.52 -10.07
N ASP A 242 24.03 -22.80 -10.01
CA ASP A 242 23.30 -22.53 -8.77
C ASP A 242 22.26 -23.63 -8.49
N PRO A 243 22.43 -24.45 -7.44
CA PRO A 243 21.55 -25.58 -7.17
C PRO A 243 20.24 -25.19 -6.49
N ARG A 244 20.11 -23.96 -5.97
CA ARG A 244 18.96 -23.55 -5.14
C ARG A 244 17.62 -23.84 -5.81
N ARG A 245 17.52 -23.56 -7.11
CA ARG A 245 16.30 -23.79 -7.89
C ARG A 245 16.00 -25.27 -8.07
N ASN A 246 16.99 -26.10 -8.40
CA ASN A 246 16.80 -27.53 -8.57
C ASN A 246 16.26 -28.18 -7.28
N PHE A 247 16.84 -27.85 -6.13
CA PHE A 247 16.35 -28.35 -4.84
C PHE A 247 14.96 -27.81 -4.49
N ALA A 248 14.69 -26.53 -4.76
CA ALA A 248 13.36 -25.97 -4.54
C ALA A 248 12.30 -26.67 -5.41
N SER A 249 12.59 -26.92 -6.70
CA SER A 249 11.74 -27.69 -7.62
C SER A 249 11.49 -29.11 -7.13
N ALA A 250 12.53 -29.83 -6.67
CA ALA A 250 12.37 -31.17 -6.09
C ALA A 250 11.42 -31.16 -4.89
N VAL A 251 11.63 -30.25 -3.93
CA VAL A 251 10.79 -30.15 -2.73
C VAL A 251 9.36 -29.76 -3.09
N SER A 252 9.17 -28.80 -4.00
CA SER A 252 7.85 -28.40 -4.47
C SER A 252 7.13 -29.53 -5.20
N ASN A 253 7.83 -30.34 -6.00
CA ASN A 253 7.21 -31.46 -6.72
C ASN A 253 6.64 -32.53 -5.79
N VAL A 254 7.29 -32.81 -4.66
CA VAL A 254 6.74 -33.76 -3.67
C VAL A 254 5.38 -33.29 -3.17
N ILE A 255 5.23 -32.01 -2.81
CA ILE A 255 3.94 -31.49 -2.34
C ILE A 255 2.94 -31.32 -3.49
N CYS A 256 3.39 -30.93 -4.68
CA CYS A 256 2.54 -30.86 -5.87
C CYS A 256 1.94 -32.22 -6.23
N ALA A 257 2.72 -33.30 -6.14
CA ALA A 257 2.23 -34.65 -6.40
C ALA A 257 1.18 -35.12 -5.38
N VAL A 258 1.16 -34.54 -4.18
CA VAL A 258 0.16 -34.82 -3.14
C VAL A 258 -1.06 -33.91 -3.28
N VAL A 259 -0.86 -32.65 -3.68
CA VAL A 259 -1.93 -31.64 -3.73
C VAL A 259 -2.67 -31.63 -5.07
N PHE A 260 -1.94 -31.72 -6.18
CA PHE A 260 -2.46 -31.69 -7.55
C PHE A 260 -2.46 -33.07 -8.23
N GLY A 261 -1.96 -34.10 -7.54
CA GLY A 261 -1.88 -35.46 -8.07
C GLY A 261 -0.75 -35.70 -9.08
N ASN A 262 -0.06 -34.64 -9.54
CA ASN A 262 1.00 -34.73 -10.53
C ASN A 262 2.26 -33.94 -10.14
N ARG A 263 3.42 -34.38 -10.67
CA ARG A 263 4.67 -33.61 -10.66
C ARG A 263 4.73 -32.67 -11.85
N PHE A 264 5.60 -31.67 -11.77
CA PHE A 264 5.90 -30.72 -12.84
C PHE A 264 7.33 -30.91 -13.36
N ASP A 265 7.53 -30.59 -14.63
CA ASP A 265 8.87 -30.56 -15.23
C ASP A 265 9.69 -29.42 -14.62
N TYR A 266 11.00 -29.64 -14.44
CA TYR A 266 11.91 -28.63 -13.88
C TYR A 266 12.06 -27.40 -14.77
N LYS A 267 11.72 -27.53 -16.05
CA LYS A 267 11.76 -26.48 -17.07
C LYS A 267 10.39 -25.88 -17.34
N ASP A 268 9.33 -26.37 -16.69
CA ASP A 268 7.99 -25.79 -16.82
C ASP A 268 8.01 -24.33 -16.33
N HIS A 269 7.75 -23.41 -17.27
CA HIS A 269 7.76 -21.98 -17.01
C HIS A 269 6.72 -21.55 -15.98
N THR A 270 5.51 -22.12 -16.00
CA THR A 270 4.44 -21.78 -15.07
C THR A 270 4.78 -22.27 -13.67
N PHE A 271 5.36 -23.47 -13.55
CA PHE A 271 5.82 -24.00 -12.28
C PHE A 271 6.92 -23.10 -11.68
N ILE A 272 7.92 -22.74 -12.48
CA ILE A 272 8.98 -21.82 -12.08
C ILE A 272 8.43 -20.46 -11.63
N GLU A 273 7.50 -19.86 -12.40
CA GLU A 273 6.90 -18.56 -12.06
C GLU A 273 6.17 -18.64 -10.71
N ASN A 274 5.39 -19.70 -10.48
CA ASN A 274 4.70 -19.92 -9.22
C ASN A 274 5.67 -20.06 -8.03
N GLN A 275 6.79 -20.76 -8.19
CA GLN A 275 7.81 -20.87 -7.16
C GLN A 275 8.46 -19.51 -6.85
N GLN A 276 8.74 -18.71 -7.88
CA GLN A 276 9.29 -17.36 -7.71
C GLN A 276 8.32 -16.42 -6.99
N ILE A 277 7.01 -16.54 -7.24
CA ILE A 277 5.98 -15.79 -6.52
C ILE A 277 6.01 -16.14 -5.02
N VAL A 278 6.08 -17.43 -4.68
CA VAL A 278 6.17 -17.88 -3.27
C VAL A 278 7.46 -17.37 -2.62
N GLU A 279 8.60 -17.44 -3.31
CA GLU A 279 9.87 -16.91 -2.79
C GLU A 279 9.83 -15.38 -2.58
N SER A 280 9.27 -14.64 -3.54
CA SER A 280 9.07 -13.18 -3.47
C SER A 280 8.22 -12.81 -2.25
N GLN A 281 7.15 -13.56 -1.98
CA GLN A 281 6.29 -13.36 -0.82
C GLN A 281 7.04 -13.58 0.50
N ILE A 282 7.77 -14.70 0.64
CA ILE A 282 8.56 -14.99 1.85
C ILE A 282 9.59 -13.89 2.09
N ARG A 283 10.27 -13.45 1.02
CA ARG A 283 11.26 -12.36 1.09
C ARG A 283 10.61 -11.04 1.50
N PHE A 284 9.43 -10.72 0.97
CA PHE A 284 8.69 -9.52 1.34
C PHE A 284 8.28 -9.56 2.81
N LEU A 285 7.68 -10.67 3.27
CA LEU A 285 7.21 -10.82 4.66
C LEU A 285 8.32 -10.71 5.70
N THR A 286 9.54 -11.12 5.34
CA THR A 286 10.73 -11.03 6.22
C THR A 286 11.50 -9.71 6.07
N SER A 287 11.16 -8.88 5.08
CA SER A 287 11.80 -7.60 4.83
C SER A 287 11.31 -6.48 5.78
N PHE A 288 12.10 -5.41 5.89
CA PHE A 288 11.69 -4.20 6.60
C PHE A 288 10.39 -3.61 6.04
N GLN A 289 10.20 -3.59 4.71
CA GLN A 289 8.97 -3.10 4.09
C GLN A 289 7.74 -3.94 4.49
N GLY A 290 7.89 -5.26 4.56
CA GLY A 290 6.83 -6.16 5.03
C GLY A 290 6.46 -5.94 6.50
N MET A 291 7.46 -5.68 7.35
CA MET A 291 7.23 -5.31 8.75
C MET A 291 6.51 -3.96 8.87
N VAL A 292 6.92 -2.95 8.09
CA VAL A 292 6.25 -1.63 8.04
C VAL A 292 4.79 -1.81 7.60
N TYR A 293 4.53 -2.60 6.56
CA TYR A 293 3.16 -2.88 6.09
C TYR A 293 2.30 -3.55 7.17
N ASN A 294 2.81 -4.58 7.85
CA ASN A 294 2.07 -5.24 8.92
C ASN A 294 1.85 -4.35 10.15
N THR A 295 2.67 -3.31 10.32
CA THR A 295 2.54 -2.33 11.40
C THR A 295 1.52 -1.23 11.05
N PHE A 296 1.59 -0.69 9.83
CA PHE A 296 0.80 0.45 9.37
C PHE A 296 0.10 0.18 8.03
N PRO A 297 -0.78 -0.83 7.94
CA PRO A 297 -1.35 -1.26 6.66
C PRO A 297 -2.16 -0.14 5.98
N LYS A 298 -2.99 0.58 6.74
CA LYS A 298 -3.82 1.68 6.22
C LYS A 298 -3.01 2.83 5.64
N ILE A 299 -1.84 3.13 6.22
CA ILE A 299 -0.97 4.19 5.71
C ILE A 299 -0.30 3.69 4.43
N MET A 300 0.18 2.45 4.44
CA MET A 300 0.88 1.86 3.30
C MET A 300 -0.02 1.69 2.06
N GLU A 301 -1.34 1.59 2.22
CA GLU A 301 -2.30 1.58 1.10
C GLU A 301 -2.22 2.84 0.20
N TYR A 302 -1.75 3.98 0.73
CA TYR A 302 -1.60 5.21 -0.04
C TYR A 302 -0.26 5.32 -0.78
N PHE A 303 0.73 4.48 -0.44
CA PHE A 303 2.07 4.57 -1.01
C PHE A 303 2.33 3.43 -2.00
N PRO A 304 2.91 3.72 -3.19
CA PRO A 304 3.38 2.65 -4.05
C PRO A 304 4.52 1.88 -3.36
N GLY A 305 4.55 0.56 -3.50
CA GLY A 305 5.61 -0.25 -2.92
C GLY A 305 5.53 -1.72 -3.29
N GLN A 306 6.49 -2.50 -2.78
CA GLN A 306 6.60 -3.94 -3.09
C GLN A 306 5.34 -4.73 -2.70
N HIS A 307 4.61 -4.28 -1.67
CA HIS A 307 3.36 -4.92 -1.23
C HIS A 307 2.30 -4.97 -2.35
N ILE A 308 2.18 -3.93 -3.19
CA ILE A 308 1.23 -3.92 -4.32
C ILE A 308 1.61 -4.98 -5.34
N LYS A 309 2.91 -5.04 -5.70
CA LYS A 309 3.44 -6.05 -6.60
C LYS A 309 3.20 -7.46 -6.03
N SER A 310 3.48 -7.67 -4.74
CA SER A 310 3.24 -8.94 -4.08
C SER A 310 1.76 -9.34 -4.09
N PHE A 311 0.82 -8.41 -3.92
CA PHE A 311 -0.60 -8.72 -4.04
C PHE A 311 -0.98 -9.18 -5.44
N ALA A 312 -0.50 -8.50 -6.49
CA ALA A 312 -0.76 -8.90 -7.86
C ALA A 312 -0.13 -10.27 -8.20
N GLU A 313 1.10 -10.52 -7.75
CA GLU A 313 1.78 -11.81 -7.90
C GLU A 313 1.02 -12.94 -7.21
N ILE A 314 0.53 -12.73 -5.99
CA ILE A 314 -0.24 -13.75 -5.27
C ILE A 314 -1.61 -13.99 -5.91
N GLU A 315 -2.27 -12.96 -6.42
CA GLU A 315 -3.56 -13.14 -7.12
C GLU A 315 -3.40 -14.06 -8.33
N LYS A 316 -2.33 -13.90 -9.13
CA LYS A 316 -2.01 -14.82 -10.23
C LYS A 316 -1.88 -16.27 -9.77
N LEU A 317 -1.20 -16.50 -8.65
CA LEU A 317 -1.07 -17.84 -8.07
C LEU A 317 -2.42 -18.39 -7.60
N CYS A 318 -3.27 -17.54 -7.01
CA CYS A 318 -4.63 -17.92 -6.64
C CYS A 318 -5.49 -18.26 -7.85
N ASP A 319 -5.35 -17.53 -8.96
CA ASP A 319 -6.04 -17.81 -10.22
C ASP A 319 -5.61 -19.16 -10.80
N TYR A 320 -4.30 -19.44 -10.81
CA TYR A 320 -3.76 -20.74 -11.21
C TYR A 320 -4.32 -21.89 -10.36
N ILE A 321 -4.33 -21.74 -9.03
CA ILE A 321 -4.91 -22.76 -8.13
C ILE A 321 -6.40 -22.93 -8.40
N ARG A 322 -7.13 -21.83 -8.66
CA ARG A 322 -8.56 -21.88 -8.96
C ARG A 322 -8.83 -22.66 -10.26
N GLU A 323 -8.04 -22.42 -11.30
CA GLU A 323 -8.11 -23.19 -12.55
C GLU A 323 -7.90 -24.69 -12.30
N LYS A 324 -6.87 -25.06 -11.51
CA LYS A 324 -6.63 -26.45 -11.15
C LYS A 324 -7.82 -27.06 -10.40
N VAL A 325 -8.39 -26.35 -9.43
CA VAL A 325 -9.58 -26.82 -8.70
C VAL A 325 -10.78 -27.03 -9.64
N GLU A 326 -11.00 -26.14 -10.62
CA GLU A 326 -12.07 -26.32 -11.61
C GLU A 326 -11.85 -27.53 -12.53
N LEU A 327 -10.59 -27.83 -12.90
CA LEU A 327 -10.26 -29.06 -13.63
C LEU A 327 -10.54 -30.32 -12.80
N HIS A 328 -10.27 -30.28 -11.49
CA HIS A 328 -10.54 -31.41 -10.59
C HIS A 328 -12.04 -31.64 -10.46
N LYS A 329 -12.86 -30.58 -10.29
CA LYS A 329 -14.33 -30.68 -10.25
C LYS A 329 -14.92 -31.38 -11.49
N LYS A 330 -14.39 -31.10 -12.68
CA LYS A 330 -14.87 -31.72 -13.94
C LYS A 330 -14.58 -33.21 -14.04
N THR A 331 -13.57 -33.69 -13.31
CA THR A 331 -13.06 -35.06 -13.37
C THR A 331 -13.13 -35.77 -12.02
N LEU A 332 -13.97 -35.25 -11.11
CA LEU A 332 -14.07 -35.73 -9.75
C LEU A 332 -14.76 -37.09 -9.73
N ASP A 333 -14.07 -38.09 -9.18
CA ASP A 333 -14.63 -39.40 -8.89
C ASP A 333 -14.66 -39.61 -7.36
N PRO A 334 -15.86 -39.62 -6.74
CA PRO A 334 -16.00 -39.83 -5.30
C PRO A 334 -15.44 -41.17 -4.80
N GLN A 335 -15.34 -42.19 -5.66
CA GLN A 335 -14.84 -43.51 -5.26
C GLN A 335 -13.32 -43.59 -5.25
N ASN A 336 -12.64 -42.72 -6.01
CA ASN A 336 -11.20 -42.78 -6.18
C ASN A 336 -10.56 -41.37 -6.19
N PRO A 337 -10.46 -40.71 -5.03
CA PRO A 337 -9.84 -39.39 -4.93
C PRO A 337 -8.34 -39.46 -5.27
N ARG A 338 -7.91 -38.63 -6.22
CA ARG A 338 -6.54 -38.68 -6.76
C ARG A 338 -5.52 -37.99 -5.85
N ASP A 339 -5.95 -36.93 -5.18
CA ASP A 339 -5.10 -36.00 -4.46
C ASP A 339 -5.87 -35.23 -3.38
N TYR A 340 -5.17 -34.29 -2.73
CA TYR A 340 -5.74 -33.46 -1.68
C TYR A 340 -6.94 -32.63 -2.14
N ILE A 341 -6.94 -32.12 -3.39
CA ILE A 341 -8.03 -31.27 -3.90
C ILE A 341 -9.30 -32.11 -4.02
N ASP A 342 -9.22 -33.31 -4.60
CA ASP A 342 -10.37 -34.22 -4.71
C ASP A 342 -10.93 -34.58 -3.33
N CYS A 343 -10.06 -34.94 -2.36
CA CYS A 343 -10.49 -35.22 -0.99
C CYS A 343 -11.18 -34.01 -0.34
N PHE A 344 -10.70 -32.80 -0.61
CA PHE A 344 -11.29 -31.58 -0.07
C PHE A 344 -12.64 -31.28 -0.70
N LEU A 345 -12.78 -31.44 -2.02
CA LEU A 345 -14.03 -31.28 -2.75
C LEU A 345 -15.09 -32.28 -2.26
N PHE A 346 -14.71 -33.56 -2.14
CA PHE A 346 -15.60 -34.60 -1.60
C PHE A 346 -16.08 -34.29 -0.18
N ARG A 347 -15.18 -33.79 0.69
CA ARG A 347 -15.56 -33.35 2.05
C ARG A 347 -16.56 -32.20 2.02
N LEU A 348 -16.40 -31.24 1.09
CA LEU A 348 -17.34 -30.13 0.95
C LEU A 348 -18.72 -30.62 0.52
N GLU A 349 -18.81 -31.52 -0.46
CA GLU A 349 -20.09 -32.10 -0.89
C GLU A 349 -20.81 -32.81 0.26
N LYS A 350 -20.07 -33.62 1.03
CA LYS A 350 -20.63 -34.31 2.20
C LYS A 350 -21.18 -33.33 3.24
N VAL A 351 -20.43 -32.28 3.58
CA VAL A 351 -20.88 -31.27 4.55
C VAL A 351 -22.14 -30.54 4.06
N VAL A 352 -22.22 -30.22 2.77
CA VAL A 352 -23.41 -29.57 2.20
C VAL A 352 -24.64 -30.47 2.32
N ILE A 353 -24.51 -31.76 1.99
CA ILE A 353 -25.58 -32.75 2.12
C ILE A 353 -26.03 -32.87 3.58
N ASP A 354 -25.07 -33.04 4.51
CA ASP A 354 -25.35 -33.16 5.94
C ASP A 354 -26.13 -31.92 6.45
N THR A 355 -25.73 -30.72 6.02
CA THR A 355 -26.38 -29.44 6.42
C THR A 355 -27.78 -29.26 5.80
N MET A 356 -28.03 -29.83 4.62
CA MET A 356 -29.38 -29.81 4.00
C MET A 356 -30.33 -30.85 4.61
N SER A 357 -29.79 -31.86 5.30
CA SER A 357 -30.55 -32.95 5.92
C SER A 357 -30.94 -32.71 7.40
N THR A 358 -30.32 -31.70 8.02
CA THR A 358 -30.66 -31.16 9.36
C THR A 358 -31.48 -29.88 9.23
#